data_AF-A0A9Q9C873-F1
#
_entry.id   AF-A0A9Q9C873-F1
#
_cell.length_a   1.000
_cell.length_b   1.000
_cell.length_c   1.000
_cell.angle_alpha   90.00
_cell.angle_beta   90.00
_cell.angle_gamma   90.00
#
_symmetry.space_group_name_H-M   'P 1'
#
loop_
_entity.id
_entity.type
_entity.pdbx_description
1 polymer ?
#
loop_
_entity_poly.entity_id
_entity_poly.type
_entity_poly.pdbx_seq_one_letter_code
_entity_poly.pdbx_strand_id
1 'polypeptide(L)'
;MEQKFYGDDIKSVSDDLNRARSSAQNEILDIKSDLLSVYLMNLVLYKEMDEEDRAGSPVEEMLAKTSILLEKICYMERKASDAAKLSLSDGYEGYKEKGGSSEDEKRTITDKMKKNKFVKKRKAEDRIPRLKYKNKARKLSEMSEVRHDGNIDTKKPSFNKFN
;
A
#
# COMPACT_ATOMS: atom_id res chain seq x y z
N MET A 1 28.39 -34.10 -22.88
CA MET A 1 28.60 -32.63 -22.87
C MET A 1 27.30 -31.87 -23.15
N GLU A 2 26.31 -32.49 -23.79
CA GLU A 2 25.02 -31.88 -24.18
C GLU A 2 24.04 -31.60 -23.02
N GLN A 3 23.99 -32.43 -21.98
CA GLN A 3 23.05 -32.24 -20.85
C GLN A 3 23.26 -30.96 -20.03
N LYS A 4 24.48 -30.40 -20.03
CA LYS A 4 24.79 -29.14 -19.32
C LYS A 4 24.27 -27.91 -20.08
N PHE A 5 24.30 -27.95 -21.42
CA PHE A 5 23.81 -26.87 -22.28
C PHE A 5 22.30 -26.64 -22.08
N TYR A 6 21.50 -27.71 -22.10
CA TYR A 6 20.05 -27.61 -21.88
C TYR A 6 19.68 -27.12 -20.47
N GLY A 7 20.47 -27.46 -19.45
CA GLY A 7 20.21 -27.02 -18.07
C GLY A 7 20.42 -25.52 -17.86
N ASP A 8 21.44 -24.95 -18.52
CA ASP A 8 21.73 -23.52 -18.46
C ASP A 8 20.71 -22.70 -19.29
N ASP A 9 20.27 -23.22 -20.44
CA ASP A 9 19.20 -22.61 -21.25
C ASP A 9 17.85 -22.59 -20.50
N ILE A 10 17.50 -23.69 -19.83
CA ILE A 10 16.26 -23.77 -19.01
C ILE A 10 16.31 -22.80 -17.83
N LYS A 11 17.47 -22.65 -17.18
CA LYS A 11 17.64 -21.66 -16.11
C LYS A 11 17.52 -20.23 -16.63
N SER A 12 18.15 -19.91 -17.76
CA SER A 12 18.04 -18.59 -18.39
C SER A 12 16.59 -18.22 -18.67
N VAL A 13 15.84 -19.12 -19.32
CA VAL A 13 14.42 -18.88 -19.66
C VAL A 13 13.56 -18.74 -18.41
N SER A 14 13.83 -19.54 -17.38
CA SER A 14 13.15 -19.44 -16.08
C SER A 14 13.42 -18.11 -15.38
N ASP A 15 14.67 -17.65 -15.39
CA ASP A 15 15.07 -16.39 -14.75
C ASP A 15 14.49 -15.18 -15.51
N ASP A 16 14.44 -15.23 -16.84
CA ASP A 16 13.79 -14.20 -17.67
C ASP A 16 12.27 -14.14 -17.42
N LEU A 17 11.61 -15.30 -17.32
CA LEU A 17 10.18 -15.37 -16.97
C LEU A 17 9.90 -14.84 -15.57
N ASN A 18 10.73 -15.19 -14.59
CA ASN A 18 10.58 -14.69 -13.23
C ASN A 18 10.83 -13.18 -13.17
N ARG A 19 11.82 -12.67 -13.90
CA ARG A 19 12.09 -11.24 -13.99
C ARG A 19 10.96 -10.47 -14.66
N ALA A 20 10.36 -11.03 -15.71
CA ALA A 20 9.18 -10.45 -16.34
C ALA A 20 7.99 -10.41 -15.36
N ARG A 21 7.72 -11.52 -14.65
CA ARG A 21 6.67 -11.59 -13.61
C ARG A 21 6.88 -10.60 -12.48
N SER A 22 8.12 -10.39 -12.05
CA SER A 22 8.48 -9.42 -11.01
C SER A 22 8.67 -7.98 -11.53
N SER A 23 8.29 -7.70 -12.78
CA SER A 23 8.42 -6.35 -13.32
C SER A 23 7.35 -5.42 -12.73
N ALA A 24 7.73 -4.18 -12.46
CA ALA A 24 6.80 -3.14 -12.00
C ALA A 24 5.63 -2.92 -12.98
N GLN A 25 5.80 -3.22 -14.27
CA GLN A 25 4.73 -3.14 -15.27
C GLN A 25 3.66 -4.20 -15.02
N ASN A 26 4.04 -5.44 -14.73
CA ASN A 26 3.07 -6.50 -14.42
C ASN A 26 2.35 -6.23 -13.10
N GLU A 27 3.05 -5.74 -12.08
CA GLU A 27 2.40 -5.34 -10.82
C GLU A 27 1.36 -4.22 -11.04
N ILE A 28 1.66 -3.23 -11.89
CA ILE A 28 0.71 -2.16 -12.24
C ILE A 28 -0.50 -2.72 -12.99
N LEU A 29 -0.29 -3.66 -13.91
CA LEU A 29 -1.37 -4.30 -14.68
C LEU A 29 -2.28 -5.15 -13.79
N ASP A 30 -1.72 -5.92 -12.86
CA ASP A 30 -2.47 -6.72 -11.90
C ASP A 30 -3.36 -5.83 -11.03
N ILE A 31 -2.80 -4.76 -10.46
CA ILE A 31 -3.57 -3.79 -9.65
C ILE A 31 -4.65 -3.10 -10.48
N LYS A 32 -4.35 -2.77 -11.75
CA LYS A 32 -5.33 -2.16 -12.67
C LYS A 32 -6.51 -3.11 -12.93
N SER A 33 -6.22 -4.39 -13.14
CA SER A 33 -7.24 -5.44 -13.34
C SER A 33 -8.14 -5.60 -12.11
N ASP A 34 -7.55 -5.64 -10.91
CA ASP A 34 -8.31 -5.73 -9.66
C ASP A 34 -9.23 -4.52 -9.46
N LEU A 35 -8.71 -3.31 -9.67
CA LEU A 35 -9.48 -2.09 -9.56
C LEU A 35 -10.61 -2.00 -10.59
N LEU A 36 -10.37 -2.42 -11.83
CA LEU A 36 -11.42 -2.49 -12.86
C LEU A 36 -12.53 -3.46 -12.47
N SER A 37 -12.17 -4.60 -11.89
CA SER A 37 -13.15 -5.60 -11.42
C SER A 37 -14.04 -5.01 -10.32
N VAL A 38 -13.45 -4.32 -9.35
CA VAL A 38 -14.19 -3.62 -8.28
C VAL A 38 -15.07 -2.51 -8.85
N TYR A 39 -14.55 -1.72 -9.79
CA TYR A 39 -15.29 -0.65 -10.45
C TYR A 39 -16.52 -1.19 -11.16
N LEU A 40 -16.37 -2.24 -11.98
CA LEU A 40 -17.46 -2.86 -12.72
C LEU A 40 -18.53 -3.44 -11.80
N MET A 41 -18.13 -4.10 -10.71
CA MET A 41 -19.09 -4.63 -9.74
C MET A 41 -19.91 -3.51 -9.10
N ASN A 42 -19.27 -2.43 -8.66
CA ASN A 42 -19.97 -1.29 -8.07
C ASN A 42 -20.81 -0.54 -9.12
N LEU A 43 -20.39 -0.53 -10.39
CA LEU A 43 -21.14 0.11 -11.47
C LEU A 43 -22.44 -0.64 -11.73
N VAL A 44 -22.40 -1.98 -11.75
CA VAL A 44 -23.61 -2.80 -11.86
C VAL A 44 -24.54 -2.50 -10.69
N LEU A 45 -24.03 -2.55 -9.45
CA LEU A 45 -24.85 -2.25 -8.27
C LEU A 45 -25.47 -0.85 -8.34
N TYR A 46 -24.71 0.16 -8.73
CA TYR A 46 -25.20 1.53 -8.87
C TYR A 46 -26.30 1.67 -9.91
N LYS A 47 -26.25 0.88 -10.99
CA LYS A 47 -27.28 0.85 -12.04
C LYS A 47 -28.55 0.13 -11.61
N GLU A 48 -28.43 -0.91 -10.79
CA GLU A 48 -29.56 -1.65 -10.22
C GLU A 48 -30.25 -0.89 -9.08
N MET A 49 -29.59 0.12 -8.49
CA MET A 49 -30.20 0.99 -7.47
C MET A 49 -31.22 1.95 -8.07
N ASP A 50 -32.29 2.20 -7.30
CA ASP A 50 -33.27 3.25 -7.55
C ASP A 50 -32.59 4.64 -7.57
N GLU A 51 -33.08 5.54 -8.42
CA GLU A 51 -32.38 6.80 -8.68
C GLU A 51 -32.30 7.71 -7.47
N GLU A 52 -33.29 7.65 -6.59
CA GLU A 52 -33.38 8.41 -5.34
C GLU A 52 -32.30 7.98 -4.33
N ASP A 53 -31.89 6.71 -4.37
CA ASP A 53 -30.94 6.12 -3.44
C ASP A 53 -29.50 6.20 -3.93
N ARG A 54 -29.25 6.60 -5.18
CA ARG A 54 -27.91 6.64 -5.77
C ARG A 54 -27.02 7.70 -5.13
N ALA A 55 -27.55 8.91 -4.98
CA ALA A 55 -26.81 10.07 -4.53
C ALA A 55 -26.46 9.97 -3.03
N GLY A 56 -25.19 10.09 -2.69
CA GLY A 56 -24.68 9.92 -1.33
C GLY A 56 -24.61 8.46 -0.88
N SER A 57 -24.84 7.50 -1.78
CA SER A 57 -24.75 6.08 -1.43
C SER A 57 -23.31 5.63 -1.21
N PRO A 58 -23.09 4.58 -0.40
CA PRO A 58 -21.79 3.94 -0.30
C PRO A 58 -21.26 3.43 -1.65
N VAL A 59 -22.16 3.04 -2.57
CA VAL A 59 -21.78 2.55 -3.91
C VAL A 59 -21.24 3.69 -4.76
N GLU A 60 -21.87 4.87 -4.73
CA GLU A 60 -21.37 6.08 -5.39
C GLU A 60 -20.00 6.48 -4.83
N GLU A 61 -19.84 6.49 -3.50
CA GLU A 61 -18.56 6.81 -2.87
C GLU A 61 -17.46 5.81 -3.27
N MET A 62 -17.80 4.52 -3.36
CA MET A 62 -16.89 3.48 -3.83
C MET A 62 -16.52 3.64 -5.30
N LEU A 63 -17.46 4.01 -6.16
CA LEU A 63 -17.19 4.34 -7.57
C LEU A 63 -16.25 5.54 -7.69
N ALA A 64 -16.47 6.59 -6.91
CA ALA A 64 -15.61 7.77 -6.91
C ALA A 64 -14.18 7.44 -6.44
N LYS A 65 -14.04 6.72 -5.33
CA LYS A 65 -12.74 6.25 -4.81
C LYS A 65 -12.02 5.38 -5.83
N THR A 66 -12.72 4.43 -6.44
CA THR A 66 -12.12 3.49 -7.40
C THR A 66 -11.70 4.22 -8.67
N SER A 67 -12.47 5.19 -9.13
CA SER A 67 -12.13 6.05 -10.27
C SER A 67 -10.83 6.83 -10.03
N ILE A 68 -10.67 7.45 -8.86
CA ILE A 68 -9.43 8.17 -8.49
C ILE A 68 -8.23 7.22 -8.44
N LEU A 69 -8.40 5.99 -7.93
CA LEU A 69 -7.33 5.00 -7.91
C LEU A 69 -6.94 4.54 -9.31
N LEU A 70 -7.91 4.32 -10.20
CA LEU A 70 -7.67 3.97 -11.59
C LEU A 70 -6.92 5.07 -12.33
N GLU A 71 -7.27 6.34 -12.13
CA GLU A 71 -6.54 7.48 -12.71
C GLU A 71 -5.06 7.50 -12.27
N LYS A 72 -4.80 7.29 -10.98
CA LYS A 72 -3.44 7.21 -10.44
C LYS A 72 -2.67 6.03 -11.03
N ILE A 73 -3.31 4.88 -11.19
CA ILE A 73 -2.70 3.69 -11.80
C ILE A 73 -2.38 3.94 -13.27
N CYS A 74 -3.28 4.53 -14.05
CA CYS A 74 -3.03 4.95 -15.43
C CYS A 74 -1.90 5.98 -15.54
N TYR A 75 -1.73 6.86 -14.55
CA TYR A 75 -0.57 7.76 -14.49
C TYR A 75 0.73 7.00 -14.23
N MET A 76 0.75 6.07 -13.28
CA MET A 76 1.92 5.25 -12.98
C MET A 76 2.31 4.33 -14.15
N GLU A 77 1.34 3.76 -14.85
CA GLU A 77 1.53 2.96 -16.06
C GLU A 77 2.22 3.76 -17.17
N ARG A 78 1.75 5.00 -17.41
CA ARG A 78 2.40 5.92 -18.36
C ARG A 78 3.83 6.24 -17.95
N LYS A 79 4.05 6.60 -16.68
CA LYS A 79 5.39 6.89 -16.14
C LYS A 79 6.34 5.69 -16.25
N ALA A 80 5.87 4.48 -15.96
CA ALA A 80 6.65 3.26 -16.08
C ALA A 80 6.97 2.94 -17.56
N SER A 81 6.03 3.19 -18.46
CA SER A 81 6.23 3.03 -19.91
C SER A 81 7.27 4.01 -20.46
N ASP A 82 7.24 5.27 -20.02
CA ASP A 82 8.19 6.29 -20.48
C ASP A 82 9.60 6.07 -19.93
N ALA A 83 9.73 5.61 -18.68
CA ALA A 83 11.00 5.21 -18.11
C ALA A 83 11.64 4.01 -18.85
N ALA A 84 10.81 3.04 -19.29
CA ALA A 84 11.29 1.91 -20.08
C ALA A 84 11.82 2.36 -21.45
N LYS A 85 11.15 3.33 -22.11
CA LYS A 85 11.60 3.89 -23.40
C LYS A 85 12.93 4.64 -23.29
N LEU A 86 13.13 5.41 -22.21
CA LEU A 86 14.38 6.15 -21.96
C LEU A 86 15.58 5.21 -21.73
N SER A 87 15.36 4.02 -21.14
CA SER A 87 16.43 3.04 -20.92
C SER A 87 16.90 2.30 -22.19
N LEU A 88 16.11 2.37 -23.27
CA LEU A 88 16.42 1.75 -24.57
C LEU A 88 17.09 2.73 -25.54
N SER A 89 17.07 4.04 -25.25
CA SER A 89 17.61 5.07 -26.13
C SER A 89 19.02 5.53 -25.76
N ASP A 90 19.74 4.83 -24.87
CA ASP A 90 21.06 5.30 -24.43
C ASP A 90 22.16 4.92 -25.42
N GLY A 91 22.18 5.68 -26.50
CA GLY A 91 23.40 6.31 -26.96
C GLY A 91 23.14 7.81 -27.08
N TYR A 92 23.18 8.59 -25.98
CA TYR A 92 23.63 9.98 -26.09
C TYR A 92 24.01 10.64 -24.76
N GLU A 93 25.04 11.47 -24.90
CA GLU A 93 25.76 12.25 -23.91
C GLU A 93 24.90 13.20 -23.05
N GLY A 94 25.47 13.56 -21.89
CA GLY A 94 24.93 14.45 -20.89
C GLY A 94 24.22 15.70 -21.43
N TYR A 95 22.92 15.76 -21.18
CA TYR A 95 22.15 16.99 -21.28
C TYR A 95 22.20 17.74 -19.93
N LYS A 96 22.78 18.95 -19.96
CA LYS A 96 22.58 19.94 -18.90
C LYS A 96 21.16 20.49 -19.03
N GLU A 97 20.31 20.13 -18.08
CA GLU A 97 18.96 20.68 -17.93
C GLU A 97 19.04 22.18 -17.53
N LYS A 98 18.61 23.07 -18.42
CA LYS A 98 18.14 24.42 -18.07
C LYS A 98 16.65 24.48 -18.40
N GLY A 99 15.82 24.32 -17.37
CA GLY A 99 14.38 24.53 -17.43
C GLY A 99 13.88 24.79 -16.02
N GLY A 100 13.71 26.06 -15.66
CA GLY A 100 13.06 26.44 -14.42
C GLY A 100 11.56 26.18 -14.50
N SER A 101 11.07 25.27 -13.68
CA SER A 101 9.68 25.29 -13.20
C SER A 101 9.72 25.08 -11.69
N SER A 102 9.19 26.08 -11.00
CA SER A 102 9.34 26.37 -9.59
C SER A 102 8.36 25.61 -8.70
N GLU A 103 8.32 24.28 -8.75
CA GLU A 103 7.57 23.45 -7.79
C GLU A 103 8.26 22.11 -7.47
N ASP A 104 9.58 22.15 -7.30
CA ASP A 104 10.33 21.04 -6.69
C ASP A 104 11.25 21.59 -5.59
N GLU A 105 10.66 22.36 -4.66
CA GLU A 105 11.30 22.58 -3.37
C GLU A 105 11.34 21.26 -2.62
N LYS A 106 12.44 20.51 -2.84
CA LYS A 106 12.90 19.47 -1.92
C LYS A 106 12.96 20.09 -0.53
N ARG A 107 11.94 19.83 0.30
CA ARG A 107 11.89 20.33 1.68
C ARG A 107 13.20 20.01 2.38
N THR A 108 13.96 21.04 2.72
CA THR A 108 15.25 20.89 3.39
C THR A 108 15.01 20.31 4.77
N ILE A 109 15.44 19.06 4.99
CA ILE A 109 15.32 18.39 6.29
C ILE A 109 16.21 19.14 7.30
N THR A 110 15.59 19.96 8.14
CA THR A 110 16.31 20.70 9.19
C THR A 110 16.82 19.74 10.27
N ASP A 111 17.92 20.09 10.94
CA ASP A 111 18.50 19.23 11.99
C ASP A 111 17.56 18.98 13.18
N LYS A 112 16.52 19.82 13.34
CA LYS A 112 15.44 19.60 14.30
C LYS A 112 14.56 18.41 13.93
N MET A 113 14.39 18.13 12.63
CA MET A 113 13.62 16.98 12.11
C MET A 113 14.40 15.66 12.17
N LYS A 114 15.74 15.71 12.21
CA LYS A 114 16.60 14.52 12.38
C LYS A 114 16.62 13.99 13.81
N LYS A 115 16.14 14.78 14.79
CA LYS A 115 16.02 14.35 16.19
C LYS A 115 14.79 13.45 16.36
N ASN A 116 14.88 12.20 15.93
CA ASN A 116 13.92 11.19 16.35
C ASN A 116 13.99 11.04 17.86
N LYS A 117 12.89 11.33 18.57
CA LYS A 117 12.69 10.81 19.92
C LYS A 117 12.87 9.29 19.83
N PHE A 118 13.71 8.72 20.68
CA PHE A 118 13.97 7.29 20.77
C PHE A 118 12.65 6.52 20.72
N VAL A 119 12.28 5.99 19.54
CA VAL A 119 11.09 5.15 19.41
C VAL A 119 11.45 3.89 20.17
N LYS A 120 10.80 3.65 21.32
CA LYS A 120 11.01 2.44 22.13
C LYS A 120 11.02 1.25 21.17
N LYS A 121 12.15 0.55 21.08
CA LYS A 121 12.32 -0.61 20.20
C LYS A 121 11.13 -1.54 20.45
N ARG A 122 10.35 -1.84 19.41
CA ARG A 122 9.26 -2.82 19.50
C ARG A 122 9.85 -4.12 20.04
N LYS A 123 9.18 -4.74 21.02
CA LYS A 123 9.64 -6.02 21.58
C LYS A 123 9.72 -7.04 20.44
N ALA A 124 10.68 -7.98 20.52
CA ALA A 124 10.87 -8.98 19.46
C ALA A 124 9.58 -9.76 19.13
N GLU A 125 8.72 -9.93 20.13
CA GLU A 125 7.39 -10.55 20.06
C GLU A 125 6.43 -9.85 19.08
N ASP A 126 6.59 -8.54 18.85
CA ASP A 126 5.75 -7.76 17.94
C ASP A 126 6.19 -7.87 16.47
N ARG A 127 7.35 -8.48 16.19
CA ARG A 127 7.84 -8.68 14.82
C ARG A 127 7.22 -9.91 14.15
N ILE A 128 6.72 -10.87 14.93
CA ILE A 128 6.14 -12.11 14.41
C ILE A 128 4.63 -12.07 14.64
N PRO A 129 3.79 -11.95 13.59
CA PRO A 129 2.35 -11.78 13.73
C PRO A 129 1.69 -12.86 14.61
N ARG A 130 2.09 -14.12 14.44
CA ARG A 130 1.58 -15.25 15.25
C ARG A 130 1.84 -15.09 16.75
N LEU A 131 3.04 -14.64 17.15
CA LEU A 131 3.36 -14.42 18.56
C LEU A 131 2.62 -13.22 19.14
N LYS A 132 2.47 -12.13 18.36
CA LYS A 132 1.68 -10.96 18.75
C LYS A 132 0.24 -11.34 19.08
N TYR A 133 -0.42 -12.12 18.22
CA TYR A 133 -1.81 -12.55 18.46
C TYR A 133 -1.92 -13.50 19.66
N LYS A 134 -0.99 -14.45 19.80
CA LYS A 134 -0.95 -15.38 20.95
C LYS A 134 -0.79 -14.63 22.27
N ASN A 135 0.13 -13.66 22.34
CA ASN A 135 0.35 -12.85 23.54
C ASN A 135 -0.82 -11.90 23.83
N LYS A 136 -1.45 -11.32 22.80
CA LYS A 136 -2.65 -10.48 22.96
C LYS A 136 -3.82 -11.29 23.52
N ALA A 137 -4.07 -12.48 23.00
CA ALA A 137 -5.11 -13.37 23.49
C ALA A 137 -4.85 -13.80 24.94
N ARG A 138 -3.61 -14.18 25.27
CA ARG A 138 -3.23 -14.55 26.64
C ARG A 138 -3.44 -13.40 27.63
N LYS A 139 -3.04 -12.18 27.26
CA LYS A 139 -3.22 -10.99 28.11
C LYS A 139 -4.69 -10.64 28.33
N LEU A 140 -5.54 -10.81 27.32
CA LEU A 140 -6.99 -10.64 27.46
C LEU A 140 -7.60 -11.72 28.37
N SER A 141 -7.12 -12.96 28.26
CA SER A 141 -7.50 -14.05 29.16
C SER A 141 -7.10 -13.76 30.62
N GLU A 142 -5.85 -13.36 30.85
CA GLU A 142 -5.34 -12.98 32.18
C GLU A 142 -6.14 -11.80 32.77
N MET A 143 -6.53 -10.81 31.96
CA MET A 143 -7.41 -9.71 32.40
C MET A 143 -8.83 -10.16 32.71
N SER A 144 -9.35 -11.17 32.00
CA SER A 144 -10.68 -11.74 32.25
C SER A 144 -10.71 -12.72 33.43
N GLU A 145 -9.57 -13.30 33.78
CA GLU A 145 -9.39 -14.18 34.94
C GLU A 145 -9.19 -13.43 36.25
N VAL A 146 -8.99 -12.10 36.21
CA VAL A 146 -9.20 -11.23 37.38
C VAL A 146 -10.70 -11.19 37.67
N ARG A 147 -11.18 -12.27 38.28
CA ARG A 147 -12.54 -12.38 38.79
C ARG A 147 -12.76 -11.31 39.84
N HIS A 148 -13.93 -10.72 39.74
CA HIS A 148 -14.61 -9.89 40.73
C HIS A 148 -14.37 -10.36 42.17
N ASP A 149 -13.36 -9.80 42.84
CA ASP A 149 -13.45 -9.61 44.28
C ASP A 149 -14.38 -8.42 44.50
N GLY A 150 -15.51 -8.71 45.16
CA GLY A 150 -16.58 -7.76 45.40
C GLY A 150 -16.12 -6.55 46.22
N ASN A 151 -15.67 -5.51 45.52
CA ASN A 151 -15.77 -4.13 45.96
C ASN A 151 -15.86 -3.23 44.73
N ILE A 152 -17.08 -3.07 44.22
CA ILE A 152 -17.41 -2.03 43.24
C ILE A 152 -17.36 -0.69 43.99
N ASP A 153 -16.17 -0.14 44.19
CA ASP A 153 -16.03 1.30 44.44
C ASP A 153 -16.25 2.00 43.09
N THR A 154 -17.49 2.45 42.87
CA THR A 154 -17.90 3.23 41.70
C THR A 154 -17.20 4.58 41.68
N LYS A 155 -15.90 4.61 41.36
CA LYS A 155 -15.22 5.87 41.02
C LYS A 155 -15.48 6.17 39.53
N LYS A 156 -16.48 7.03 39.33
CA LYS A 156 -16.81 7.68 38.06
C LYS A 156 -15.54 8.09 37.29
N PRO A 157 -15.43 7.83 35.98
CA PRO A 157 -14.44 8.54 35.18
C PRO A 157 -14.91 9.98 34.97
N SER A 158 -14.30 10.94 35.67
CA SER A 158 -14.44 12.36 35.32
C SER A 158 -13.56 12.65 34.11
N PHE A 159 -14.17 12.61 32.92
CA PHE A 159 -13.58 13.24 31.73
C PHE A 159 -14.38 14.49 31.41
N ASN A 160 -14.05 15.57 32.11
CA ASN A 160 -14.37 16.92 31.67
C ASN A 160 -13.07 17.54 31.15
N LYS A 161 -12.88 17.55 29.83
CA LYS A 161 -11.86 18.38 29.15
C LYS A 161 -12.40 18.87 27.81
N PHE A 162 -13.32 19.82 27.89
CA PHE A 162 -13.36 20.93 26.96
C PHE A 162 -13.05 22.19 27.78
N ASN A 163 -11.88 22.76 27.51
CA ASN A 163 -11.53 24.18 27.60
C ASN A 163 -10.23 24.34 26.81
#